data_AF-A0A818AZH8-F1
#
_entry.id   AF-A0A818AZH8-F1
#
_cell.length_a   1.000
_cell.length_b   1.000
_cell.length_c   1.000
_cell.angle_alpha   90.00
_cell.angle_beta   90.00
_cell.angle_gamma   90.00
#
_symmetry.space_group_name_H-M   'P 1'
#
loop_
_entity.id
_entity.type
_entity.pdbx_description
1 polymer ?
#
loop_
_entity_poly.entity_id
_entity_poly.type
_entity_poly.pdbx_seq_one_letter_code
_entity_poly.pdbx_strand_id
1 'polypeptide(L)'
;MQEALDRFDQANSTALISKINILNNLAHATAQQGNIEHALAVTEEILSIGNQQYVRLIQVYLLVFSVLDPENVEAKKNKIHYESLIKKRTLVVEEQQNDSTVNSLKEHEIQYVSMNNKNFQVKNQRPGTYLELKSRQPFEQLCRQQHAQLSPKRQATLFCRYRHNKHPYLIFRPVKEEQVLDEPGIFLFHDVVSDSDIEKIKALAVPRLQRALIRNAATNTMTPADYRISKSTWLRDEDSPVIARLSQLISALTNLTMETAEEIHVVNYGVGGYYSPHLDFYHKWENPAYFRKAACPVLIGNKWVATKWIHEYGQEFRRRCSLDPMV
;
A
#
# COMPACT_ATOMS: atom_id res chain seq x y z
N MET A 1 2.92 10.46 -7.25
CA MET A 1 3.10 9.73 -8.53
C MET A 1 4.20 10.35 -9.35
N GLN A 2 4.13 11.65 -9.68
CA GLN A 2 5.25 12.31 -10.36
C GLN A 2 6.57 12.21 -9.58
N GLU A 3 6.56 12.52 -8.28
CA GLU A 3 7.75 12.34 -7.41
C GLU A 3 8.30 10.90 -7.40
N ALA A 4 7.43 9.89 -7.54
CA ALA A 4 7.84 8.49 -7.61
C ALA A 4 8.55 8.19 -8.94
N LEU A 5 8.07 8.78 -10.04
CA LEU A 5 8.70 8.67 -11.36
C LEU A 5 10.05 9.39 -11.38
N ASP A 6 10.11 10.61 -10.84
CA ASP A 6 11.34 11.40 -10.77
C ASP A 6 12.41 10.67 -9.95
N ARG A 7 12.03 10.07 -8.81
CA ARG A 7 12.93 9.25 -7.99
C ARG A 7 13.34 7.96 -8.69
N PHE A 8 12.44 7.33 -9.45
CA PHE A 8 12.77 6.15 -10.23
C PHE A 8 13.84 6.46 -11.28
N ASP A 9 13.67 7.55 -12.02
CA ASP A 9 14.60 8.00 -13.04
C ASP A 9 15.95 8.44 -12.40
N GLN A 10 15.93 9.10 -11.23
CA GLN A 10 17.14 9.44 -10.47
C GLN A 10 17.88 8.22 -9.91
N ALA A 11 17.16 7.18 -9.50
CA ALA A 11 17.73 5.97 -8.92
C ALA A 11 18.41 5.06 -9.96
N ASN A 12 18.42 5.43 -11.25
CA ASN A 12 18.90 4.59 -12.36
C ASN A 12 18.34 3.16 -12.30
N SER A 13 17.11 2.99 -11.80
CA SER A 13 16.52 1.67 -11.63
C SER A 13 16.15 1.09 -12.99
N THR A 14 16.62 -0.12 -13.28
CA THR A 14 16.27 -0.84 -14.52
C THR A 14 14.98 -1.64 -14.41
N ALA A 15 14.32 -1.62 -13.24
CA ALA A 15 13.12 -2.39 -12.96
C ALA A 15 11.90 -1.84 -13.72
N LEU A 16 11.75 -2.27 -14.97
CA LEU A 16 10.71 -1.83 -15.90
C LEU A 16 9.28 -1.97 -15.34
N ILE A 17 9.03 -3.06 -14.60
CA ILE A 17 7.73 -3.34 -13.94
C ILE A 17 7.39 -2.21 -12.96
N SER A 18 8.38 -1.67 -12.24
CA SER A 18 8.17 -0.55 -11.32
C SER A 18 7.81 0.73 -12.08
N LYS A 19 8.44 1.01 -13.23
CA LYS A 19 8.11 2.18 -14.06
C LYS A 19 6.71 2.11 -14.64
N ILE A 20 6.33 0.97 -15.24
CA ILE A 20 4.99 0.76 -15.81
C ILE A 20 3.92 0.91 -14.72
N ASN A 21 4.14 0.35 -13.53
CA ASN A 21 3.22 0.51 -12.41
C ASN A 21 3.09 1.97 -11.95
N ILE A 22 4.19 2.73 -11.90
CA ILE A 22 4.14 4.16 -11.55
C ILE A 22 3.33 4.94 -12.58
N LEU A 23 3.58 4.71 -13.88
CA LEU A 23 2.89 5.38 -14.97
C LEU A 23 1.40 5.01 -15.02
N ASN A 24 1.03 3.74 -14.82
CA ASN A 24 -0.37 3.31 -14.76
C ASN A 24 -1.14 4.03 -13.63
N ASN A 25 -0.52 4.13 -12.45
CA ASN A 25 -1.13 4.85 -11.32
C ASN A 25 -1.18 6.37 -11.58
N LEU A 26 -0.19 6.94 -12.27
CA LEU A 26 -0.19 8.35 -12.66
C LEU A 26 -1.32 8.65 -13.68
N ALA A 27 -1.48 7.81 -14.70
CA ALA A 27 -2.55 7.93 -15.70
C ALA A 27 -3.93 7.88 -15.02
N HIS A 28 -4.15 6.91 -14.13
CA HIS A 28 -5.41 6.82 -13.39
C HIS A 28 -5.67 8.05 -12.51
N ALA A 29 -4.67 8.49 -11.74
CA ALA A 29 -4.82 9.66 -10.85
C ALA A 29 -5.09 10.97 -11.62
N THR A 30 -4.43 11.15 -12.77
CA THR A 30 -4.62 12.34 -13.63
C THR A 30 -5.99 12.34 -14.30
N ALA A 31 -6.49 11.17 -14.69
CA ALA A 31 -7.86 11.02 -15.18
C ALA A 31 -8.91 11.37 -14.12
N GLN A 32 -8.72 10.90 -12.88
CA GLN A 32 -9.62 11.24 -11.77
C GLN A 32 -9.67 12.73 -11.43
N GLN A 33 -8.59 13.47 -11.71
CA GLN A 33 -8.54 14.93 -11.55
C GLN A 33 -9.12 15.70 -12.75
N GLY A 34 -9.68 14.99 -13.73
CA GLY A 34 -10.34 15.59 -14.89
C GLY A 34 -9.41 15.92 -16.06
N ASN A 35 -8.10 15.69 -15.94
CA ASN A 35 -7.14 15.86 -17.03
C ASN A 35 -6.97 14.55 -17.81
N ILE A 36 -7.98 14.25 -18.62
CA ILE A 36 -8.06 13.01 -19.42
C ILE A 36 -6.99 12.97 -20.52
N GLU A 37 -6.60 14.12 -21.07
CA GLU A 37 -5.59 14.20 -22.13
C GLU A 37 -4.20 13.81 -21.63
N HIS A 38 -3.81 14.31 -20.44
CA HIS A 38 -2.54 13.91 -19.83
C HIS A 38 -2.57 12.42 -19.43
N ALA A 39 -3.70 11.93 -18.91
CA ALA A 39 -3.87 10.51 -18.62
C ALA A 39 -3.70 9.64 -19.87
N LEU A 40 -4.24 10.08 -21.02
CA LEU A 40 -4.06 9.42 -22.31
C LEU A 40 -2.59 9.44 -22.74
N ALA A 41 -1.91 10.59 -22.68
CA ALA A 41 -0.50 10.71 -23.04
C ALA A 41 0.41 9.77 -22.21
N VAL A 42 0.18 9.70 -20.89
CA VAL A 42 0.90 8.76 -20.01
C VAL A 42 0.57 7.31 -20.37
N THR A 43 -0.69 7.00 -20.71
CA THR A 43 -1.09 5.66 -21.15
C THR A 43 -0.42 5.25 -22.46
N GLU A 44 -0.24 6.20 -23.38
CA GLU A 44 0.47 5.96 -24.64
C GLU A 44 1.97 5.76 -24.44
N GLU A 45 2.58 6.45 -23.47
CA GLU A 45 3.95 6.19 -23.05
C GLU A 45 4.12 4.74 -22.58
N ILE A 46 3.19 4.23 -21.75
CA ILE A 46 3.20 2.84 -21.26
C ILE A 46 3.15 1.84 -22.42
N LEU A 47 2.27 2.08 -23.40
CA LEU A 47 2.15 1.23 -24.59
C LEU A 47 3.42 1.31 -25.46
N SER A 48 4.07 2.46 -25.55
CA SER A 48 5.34 2.63 -26.28
C SER A 48 6.49 1.84 -25.65
N ILE A 49 6.55 1.81 -24.31
CA ILE A 49 7.54 1.05 -23.54
C ILE A 49 7.38 -0.45 -23.76
N GLY A 50 6.14 -0.96 -23.73
CA GLY A 50 5.84 -2.36 -24.01
C GLY A 50 6.27 -2.79 -25.43
N ASN A 51 6.06 -1.92 -26.43
CA ASN A 51 6.42 -2.20 -27.82
C ASN A 51 7.94 -2.20 -28.08
N GLN A 52 8.72 -1.34 -27.40
CA GLN A 52 10.19 -1.31 -27.54
C GLN A 52 10.86 -2.62 -27.08
N GLN A 53 10.25 -3.34 -26.13
CA GLN A 53 10.83 -4.57 -25.61
C GLN A 53 10.51 -5.79 -26.47
N TYR A 54 9.39 -5.80 -27.22
CA TYR A 54 9.10 -6.87 -28.19
C TYR A 54 10.17 -6.94 -29.29
N VAL A 55 10.71 -5.79 -29.69
CA VAL A 55 11.83 -5.70 -30.64
C VAL A 55 13.13 -6.25 -30.05
N ARG A 56 13.38 -6.09 -28.72
CA ARG A 56 14.57 -6.63 -28.05
C ARG A 56 14.45 -8.10 -27.62
N LEU A 57 13.28 -8.56 -27.21
CA LEU A 57 13.02 -9.94 -26.75
C LEU A 57 13.04 -10.96 -27.88
N ILE A 58 12.68 -10.57 -29.11
CA ILE A 58 12.86 -11.43 -30.30
C ILE A 58 14.36 -11.75 -30.55
N GLN A 59 15.28 -10.95 -29.99
CA GLN A 59 16.72 -11.09 -30.23
C GLN A 59 17.48 -11.92 -29.19
N VAL A 60 16.93 -12.20 -28.00
CA VAL A 60 17.65 -12.95 -26.96
C VAL A 60 16.70 -13.84 -26.15
N TYR A 61 16.74 -15.15 -26.39
CA TYR A 61 16.16 -16.17 -25.52
C TYR A 61 16.93 -16.23 -24.19
N LEU A 62 16.34 -15.79 -23.07
CA LEU A 62 16.60 -16.41 -21.76
C LEU A 62 15.49 -16.09 -20.74
N LEU A 63 15.08 -17.13 -20.03
CA LEU A 63 13.95 -17.27 -19.12
C LEU A 63 14.06 -16.43 -17.83
N VAL A 64 13.16 -15.48 -17.63
CA VAL A 64 12.68 -15.06 -16.29
C VAL A 64 11.18 -14.76 -16.40
N PHE A 65 10.34 -15.70 -15.94
CA PHE A 65 8.89 -15.51 -15.79
C PHE A 65 8.60 -14.68 -14.52
N SER A 66 8.89 -13.38 -14.56
CA SER A 66 8.05 -12.42 -13.83
C SER A 66 6.79 -12.24 -14.67
N VAL A 67 5.62 -12.53 -14.09
CA VAL A 67 4.30 -12.42 -14.73
C VAL A 67 4.17 -11.06 -15.44
N LEU A 68 4.48 -11.04 -16.74
CA LEU A 68 4.26 -9.93 -17.64
C LEU A 68 2.81 -10.03 -18.08
N ASP A 69 2.07 -8.94 -17.94
CA ASP A 69 0.97 -8.65 -18.86
C ASP A 69 1.63 -8.18 -20.16
N PRO A 70 1.88 -9.07 -21.15
CA PRO A 70 2.74 -8.77 -22.31
C PRO A 70 2.11 -7.73 -23.22
N GLU A 71 0.81 -7.49 -23.05
CA GLU A 71 0.03 -6.58 -23.85
C GLU A 71 -0.34 -5.29 -23.11
N ASN A 72 0.02 -5.15 -21.83
CA ASN A 72 -0.53 -4.13 -20.94
C ASN A 72 -2.05 -4.01 -21.17
N VAL A 73 -2.79 -5.11 -21.04
CA VAL A 73 -4.25 -5.19 -21.27
C VAL A 73 -4.98 -4.09 -20.49
N GLU A 74 -4.51 -3.77 -19.29
CA GLU A 74 -5.03 -2.65 -18.49
C GLU A 74 -4.81 -1.29 -19.16
N ALA A 75 -3.61 -1.01 -19.69
CA ALA A 75 -3.34 0.24 -20.43
C ALA A 75 -4.15 0.34 -21.72
N LYS A 76 -4.34 -0.77 -22.45
CA LYS A 76 -5.21 -0.81 -23.65
C LYS A 76 -6.66 -0.47 -23.29
N LYS A 77 -7.20 -1.04 -22.21
CA LYS A 77 -8.55 -0.75 -21.71
C LYS A 77 -8.67 0.72 -21.26
N ASN A 78 -7.67 1.22 -20.54
CA ASN A 78 -7.62 2.61 -20.09
C ASN A 78 -7.58 3.59 -21.27
N LYS A 79 -6.79 3.29 -22.32
CA LYS A 79 -6.73 4.08 -23.55
C LYS A 79 -8.12 4.24 -24.18
N ILE A 80 -8.83 3.13 -24.43
CA ILE A 80 -10.19 3.14 -24.99
C ILE A 80 -11.13 3.95 -24.10
N HIS A 81 -11.03 3.79 -22.78
CA HIS A 81 -11.85 4.53 -21.84
C HIS A 81 -11.60 6.05 -21.92
N TYR A 82 -10.34 6.48 -21.88
CA TYR A 82 -9.98 7.90 -21.94
C TYR A 82 -10.34 8.55 -23.28
N GLU A 83 -10.09 7.88 -24.40
CA GLU A 83 -10.53 8.32 -25.74
C GLU A 83 -12.06 8.51 -25.79
N SER A 84 -12.82 7.59 -25.19
CA SER A 84 -14.29 7.70 -25.14
C SER A 84 -14.77 8.91 -24.33
N LEU A 85 -14.07 9.26 -23.24
CA LEU A 85 -14.38 10.42 -22.41
C LEU A 85 -14.07 11.73 -23.16
N ILE A 86 -12.96 11.78 -23.89
CA ILE A 86 -12.60 12.94 -24.73
C ILE A 86 -13.66 13.13 -25.82
N LYS A 87 -14.03 12.06 -26.54
CA LYS A 87 -15.05 12.12 -27.59
C LYS A 87 -16.40 12.62 -27.06
N LYS A 88 -16.83 12.15 -25.88
CA LYS A 88 -18.05 12.64 -25.23
C LYS A 88 -17.96 14.14 -24.87
N ARG A 89 -16.80 14.62 -24.40
CA ARG A 89 -16.60 16.06 -24.13
C ARG A 89 -16.69 16.90 -25.40
N THR A 90 -16.10 16.45 -26.51
CA THR A 90 -16.15 17.17 -27.79
C THR A 90 -17.59 17.32 -28.30
N LEU A 91 -18.39 16.25 -28.22
CA LEU A 91 -19.80 16.28 -28.64
C LEU A 91 -20.65 17.26 -27.81
N VAL A 92 -20.43 17.35 -26.50
CA VAL A 92 -21.13 18.31 -25.62
C VAL A 92 -20.77 19.76 -25.98
N VAL A 93 -19.53 20.04 -26.39
CA VAL A 93 -19.12 21.39 -26.82
C VAL A 93 -19.79 21.76 -28.15
N GLU A 94 -19.89 20.82 -29.09
CA GLU A 94 -20.56 21.03 -30.37
C GLU A 94 -22.08 21.25 -30.22
N GLU A 95 -22.75 20.52 -29.32
CA GLU A 95 -24.16 20.74 -28.99
C GLU A 95 -24.40 22.11 -28.33
N GLN A 96 -23.51 22.56 -27.45
CA GLN A 96 -23.61 23.88 -26.79
C GLN A 96 -23.30 25.06 -27.71
N GLN A 97 -22.63 24.85 -28.84
CA GLN A 97 -22.39 25.89 -29.86
C GLN A 97 -23.58 26.07 -30.80
N ASN A 98 -24.48 25.08 -30.90
CA ASN A 98 -25.67 25.13 -31.75
C ASN A 98 -26.92 25.72 -31.06
N ASP A 99 -26.86 26.01 -29.75
CA ASP A 99 -27.94 26.70 -29.03
C ASP A 99 -27.63 28.20 -28.93
N SER A 100 -28.26 28.99 -29.81
CA SER A 100 -28.05 30.44 -29.98
C SER A 100 -28.52 31.32 -28.80
N THR A 101 -28.84 30.74 -27.65
CA THR A 101 -29.49 31.44 -26.53
C THR A 101 -28.63 31.59 -25.26
N VAL A 102 -27.36 31.18 -25.28
CA VAL A 102 -26.49 31.19 -24.09
C VAL A 102 -25.22 32.03 -24.31
N ASN A 103 -25.39 33.28 -24.74
CA ASN A 103 -24.27 34.25 -24.85
C ASN A 103 -24.13 35.18 -23.62
N SER A 104 -24.86 34.93 -22.51
CA SER A 104 -24.84 35.84 -21.33
C SER A 104 -24.54 35.19 -19.98
N LEU A 105 -24.08 33.93 -19.92
CA LEU A 105 -23.73 33.25 -18.65
C LEU A 105 -22.40 32.46 -18.66
N LYS A 106 -21.47 32.72 -19.60
CA LYS A 106 -20.22 31.94 -19.72
C LYS A 106 -18.95 32.70 -19.28
N GLU A 107 -18.99 33.35 -18.12
CA GLU A 107 -17.77 33.87 -17.46
C GLU A 107 -17.39 33.16 -16.15
N HIS A 108 -18.22 32.24 -15.63
CA HIS A 108 -17.88 31.51 -14.40
C HIS A 108 -17.56 30.02 -14.65
N GLU A 109 -16.26 29.71 -14.50
CA GLU A 109 -15.70 28.41 -14.10
C GLU A 109 -15.72 27.22 -15.09
N ILE A 110 -15.20 27.42 -16.31
CA ILE A 110 -14.48 26.32 -16.98
C ILE A 110 -13.06 26.80 -17.24
N GLN A 111 -12.21 26.66 -16.23
CA GLN A 111 -10.78 26.91 -16.37
C GLN A 111 -10.21 25.82 -17.27
N TYR A 112 -10.13 26.14 -18.57
CA TYR A 112 -9.43 25.38 -19.59
C TYR A 112 -8.00 25.10 -19.11
N VAL A 113 -7.75 23.87 -18.68
CA VAL A 113 -6.39 23.35 -18.54
C VAL A 113 -5.88 23.14 -19.95
N SER A 114 -5.04 24.06 -20.41
CA SER A 114 -4.29 24.00 -21.67
C SER A 114 -3.94 22.57 -22.10
N MET A 115 -4.45 22.20 -23.27
CA MET A 115 -3.92 21.12 -24.11
C MET A 115 -2.39 21.25 -24.16
N ASN A 116 -1.68 20.13 -24.01
CA ASN A 116 -0.21 20.06 -24.00
C ASN A 116 0.56 20.76 -22.87
N ASN A 117 -0.05 21.02 -21.71
CA ASN A 117 0.77 21.46 -20.59
C ASN A 117 1.59 20.29 -20.02
N LYS A 118 2.83 20.10 -20.52
CA LYS A 118 3.85 19.26 -19.85
C LYS A 118 4.09 19.73 -18.40
N ASN A 119 3.64 20.94 -18.04
CA ASN A 119 3.63 21.46 -16.68
C ASN A 119 2.25 21.33 -15.99
N PHE A 120 1.39 20.38 -16.37
CA PHE A 120 0.21 20.06 -15.57
C PHE A 120 0.64 19.53 -14.21
N GLN A 121 0.76 20.44 -13.26
CA GLN A 121 0.94 20.12 -11.86
C GLN A 121 -0.40 19.58 -11.36
N VAL A 122 -0.44 18.28 -11.12
CA VAL A 122 -1.49 17.57 -10.39
C VAL A 122 -1.86 18.41 -9.15
N LYS A 123 -2.99 19.13 -9.21
CA LYS A 123 -3.50 19.91 -8.08
C LYS A 123 -4.07 18.93 -7.06
N ASN A 124 -3.19 18.38 -6.23
CA ASN A 124 -3.57 17.49 -5.15
C ASN A 124 -4.05 18.33 -3.94
N GLN A 125 -5.21 18.97 -4.10
CA GLN A 125 -5.84 19.66 -2.98
C GLN A 125 -6.13 18.64 -1.89
N ARG A 126 -5.60 18.93 -0.70
CA ARG A 126 -5.67 18.01 0.43
C ARG A 126 -7.13 17.92 0.90
N PRO A 127 -7.72 16.72 1.04
CA PRO A 127 -9.04 16.57 1.64
C PRO A 127 -9.07 17.20 3.04
N GLY A 128 -10.07 18.02 3.31
CA GLY A 128 -10.18 18.83 4.54
C GLY A 128 -10.81 18.12 5.74
N THR A 129 -10.92 16.79 5.74
CA THR A 129 -11.61 16.07 6.82
C THR A 129 -10.79 16.12 8.13
N TYR A 130 -11.44 16.58 9.20
CA TYR A 130 -10.83 16.92 10.49
C TYR A 130 -10.12 15.74 11.19
N LEU A 131 -10.60 14.50 10.99
CA LEU A 131 -9.97 13.28 11.53
C LEU A 131 -8.66 12.90 10.83
N GLU A 132 -8.46 13.31 9.57
CA GLU A 132 -7.19 13.13 8.88
C GLU A 132 -6.16 14.14 9.40
N LEU A 133 -6.53 15.39 9.64
CA LEU A 133 -5.57 16.46 9.91
C LEU A 133 -4.70 16.27 11.17
N LYS A 134 -5.25 15.77 12.29
CA LYS A 134 -4.49 15.61 13.55
C LYS A 134 -3.44 14.50 13.52
N SER A 135 -3.72 13.39 12.84
CA SER A 135 -2.79 12.25 12.72
C SER A 135 -1.93 12.32 11.45
N ARG A 136 -2.34 13.13 10.47
CA ARG A 136 -1.66 13.27 9.18
C ARG A 136 -0.29 13.92 9.25
N GLN A 137 -0.12 15.02 9.98
CA GLN A 137 1.20 15.66 10.08
C GLN A 137 2.26 14.71 10.68
N PRO A 138 2.01 14.05 11.83
CA PRO A 138 2.92 13.03 12.34
C PRO A 138 3.14 11.87 11.37
N PHE A 139 2.09 11.41 10.69
CA PHE A 139 2.18 10.34 9.70
C PHE A 139 3.05 10.70 8.50
N GLU A 140 2.85 11.89 7.91
CA GLU A 140 3.66 12.38 6.79
C GLU A 140 5.13 12.58 7.20
N GLN A 141 5.38 13.10 8.41
CA GLN A 141 6.73 13.22 8.96
C GLN A 141 7.39 11.85 9.14
N LEU A 142 6.67 10.86 9.70
CA LEU A 142 7.16 9.49 9.83
C LEU A 142 7.51 8.89 8.45
N CYS A 143 6.65 9.07 7.45
CA CYS A 143 6.90 8.57 6.10
C CYS A 143 8.06 9.27 5.38
N ARG A 144 8.37 10.51 5.75
CA ARG A 144 9.55 11.26 5.28
C ARG A 144 10.79 11.04 6.15
N GLN A 145 10.71 10.17 7.16
CA GLN A 145 11.76 9.96 8.15
C GLN A 145 12.16 11.23 8.92
N GLN A 146 11.24 12.20 9.03
CA GLN A 146 11.42 13.47 9.73
C GLN A 146 10.96 13.37 11.19
N HIS A 147 11.19 12.23 11.83
CA HIS A 147 10.84 11.99 13.23
C HIS A 147 12.08 12.03 14.11
N ALA A 148 11.90 12.42 15.37
CA ALA A 148 12.96 12.32 16.35
C ALA A 148 13.33 10.85 16.52
N GLN A 149 14.59 10.52 16.21
CA GLN A 149 15.14 9.22 16.56
C GLN A 149 15.18 9.05 18.08
N LEU A 150 15.23 7.81 18.55
CA LEU A 150 15.42 7.52 19.97
C LEU A 150 16.70 8.22 20.46
N SER A 151 16.66 8.74 21.70
CA SER A 151 17.87 9.32 22.29
C SER A 151 18.96 8.24 22.39
N PRO A 152 20.26 8.59 22.26
CA PRO A 152 21.33 7.59 22.34
C PRO A 152 21.28 6.76 23.62
N LYS A 153 20.89 7.37 24.74
CA LYS A 153 20.67 6.69 26.02
C LYS A 153 19.59 5.59 25.94
N ARG A 154 18.47 5.87 25.27
CA ARG A 154 17.37 4.92 25.10
C ARG A 154 17.68 3.88 24.02
N GLN A 155 18.42 4.24 22.98
CA GLN A 155 18.88 3.29 21.98
C GLN A 155 19.87 2.28 22.57
N ALA A 156 20.75 2.72 23.47
CA ALA A 156 21.73 1.87 24.15
C ALA A 156 21.11 0.83 25.09
N THR A 157 19.85 0.98 25.50
CA THR A 157 19.13 -0.02 26.31
C THR A 157 18.47 -1.11 25.48
N LEU A 158 18.35 -0.92 24.17
CA LEU A 158 17.80 -1.92 23.25
C LEU A 158 18.83 -3.02 22.99
N PHE A 159 18.36 -4.22 22.65
CA PHE A 159 19.23 -5.38 22.45
C PHE A 159 18.80 -6.24 21.26
N CYS A 160 19.77 -6.98 20.72
CA CYS A 160 19.54 -8.07 19.77
C CYS A 160 19.91 -9.40 20.45
N ARG A 161 19.12 -10.44 20.21
CA ARG A 161 19.36 -11.77 20.80
C ARG A 161 18.87 -12.90 19.91
N TYR A 162 19.45 -14.07 20.11
CA TYR A 162 18.89 -15.31 19.62
C TYR A 162 17.84 -15.82 20.60
N ARG A 163 16.60 -15.98 20.14
CA ARG A 163 15.47 -16.40 20.97
C ARG A 163 14.95 -17.75 20.54
N HIS A 164 14.70 -18.63 21.52
CA HIS A 164 14.18 -19.96 21.26
C HIS A 164 12.90 -20.30 22.03
N ASN A 165 12.48 -19.48 22.99
CA ASN A 165 11.26 -19.70 23.80
C ASN A 165 11.11 -21.09 24.44
N LYS A 166 12.21 -21.82 24.61
CA LYS A 166 12.19 -23.25 24.99
C LYS A 166 11.33 -24.13 24.06
N HIS A 167 10.98 -23.65 22.87
CA HIS A 167 10.25 -24.42 21.88
C HIS A 167 11.22 -25.40 21.20
N PRO A 168 10.94 -26.72 21.14
CA PRO A 168 11.87 -27.72 20.64
C PRO A 168 12.49 -27.39 19.27
N TYR A 169 11.67 -26.87 18.35
CA TYR A 169 12.14 -26.45 17.03
C TYR A 169 13.12 -25.27 17.06
N LEU A 170 12.88 -24.28 17.92
CA LEU A 170 13.72 -23.08 17.97
C LEU A 170 14.98 -23.27 18.83
N ILE A 171 15.09 -24.35 19.59
CA ILE A 171 16.34 -24.69 20.30
C ILE A 171 17.47 -24.96 19.30
N PHE A 172 17.18 -25.70 18.22
CA PHE A 172 18.15 -25.98 17.16
C PHE A 172 18.30 -24.83 16.16
N ARG A 173 17.23 -24.04 15.97
CA ARG A 173 17.25 -22.87 15.08
C ARG A 173 16.64 -21.65 15.78
N PRO A 174 17.40 -20.99 16.68
CA PRO A 174 16.92 -19.79 17.35
C PRO A 174 16.62 -18.67 16.35
N VAL A 175 15.55 -17.91 16.61
CA VAL A 175 15.23 -16.74 15.80
C VAL A 175 16.14 -15.57 16.18
N LYS A 176 16.52 -14.77 15.19
CA LYS A 176 17.20 -13.49 15.39
C LYS A 176 16.15 -12.44 15.78
N GLU A 177 16.12 -12.05 17.04
CA GLU A 177 15.23 -11.01 17.58
C GLU A 177 16.01 -9.71 17.78
N GLU A 178 15.47 -8.61 17.29
CA GLU A 178 15.95 -7.24 17.51
C GLU A 178 14.84 -6.43 18.18
N GLN A 179 15.14 -5.82 19.33
CA GLN A 179 14.21 -4.90 19.97
C GLN A 179 14.36 -3.50 19.36
N VAL A 180 13.33 -3.05 18.65
CA VAL A 180 13.31 -1.73 17.97
C VAL A 180 12.78 -0.65 18.90
N LEU A 181 11.86 -1.01 19.79
CA LEU A 181 11.29 -0.11 20.77
C LEU A 181 11.03 -0.88 22.07
N ASP A 182 11.39 -0.28 23.19
CA ASP A 182 11.09 -0.76 24.53
C ASP A 182 9.64 -0.47 24.93
N GLU A 183 9.12 0.70 24.53
CA GLU A 183 7.80 1.21 24.92
C GLU A 183 7.09 2.00 23.81
N PRO A 184 5.99 1.46 23.25
CA PRO A 184 5.54 0.06 23.39
C PRO A 184 6.59 -0.93 22.87
N GLY A 185 6.55 -2.17 23.37
CA GLY A 185 7.48 -3.21 22.93
C GLY A 185 7.30 -3.53 21.44
N ILE A 186 8.27 -3.19 20.60
CA ILE A 186 8.30 -3.52 19.17
C ILE A 186 9.55 -4.36 18.90
N PHE A 187 9.34 -5.56 18.38
CA PHE A 187 10.40 -6.52 18.07
C PHE A 187 10.39 -6.85 16.58
N LEU A 188 11.58 -6.88 15.99
CA LEU A 188 11.82 -7.33 14.63
C LEU A 188 12.43 -8.74 14.68
N PHE A 189 11.83 -9.67 13.96
CA PHE A 189 12.36 -11.02 13.80
C PHE A 189 12.92 -11.16 12.38
N HIS A 190 14.22 -11.45 12.29
CA HIS A 190 14.91 -11.59 11.02
C HIS A 190 14.86 -13.03 10.52
N ASP A 191 14.88 -13.19 9.19
CA ASP A 191 14.97 -14.48 8.49
C ASP A 191 13.88 -15.50 8.90
N VAL A 192 12.68 -15.00 9.25
CA VAL A 192 11.56 -15.85 9.70
C VAL A 192 11.01 -16.72 8.57
N VAL A 193 10.88 -16.16 7.37
CA VAL A 193 10.31 -16.85 6.20
C VAL A 193 11.37 -16.87 5.10
N SER A 194 11.56 -18.04 4.49
CA SER A 194 12.50 -18.20 3.38
C SER A 194 11.95 -17.57 2.10
N ASP A 195 12.83 -17.11 1.21
CA ASP A 195 12.44 -16.55 -0.10
C ASP A 195 11.56 -17.52 -0.91
N SER A 196 11.85 -18.82 -0.86
CA SER A 196 11.04 -19.85 -1.54
C SER A 196 9.61 -19.91 -0.98
N ASP A 197 9.44 -19.81 0.34
CA ASP A 197 8.12 -19.83 0.95
C ASP A 197 7.38 -18.50 0.73
N ILE A 198 8.09 -17.37 0.68
CA ILE A 198 7.53 -16.07 0.29
C ILE A 198 6.91 -16.14 -1.10
N GLU A 199 7.61 -16.70 -2.10
CA GLU A 199 7.10 -16.81 -3.46
C GLU A 199 5.90 -17.76 -3.57
N LYS A 200 5.88 -18.86 -2.81
CA LYS A 200 4.71 -19.75 -2.73
C LYS A 200 3.50 -19.05 -2.13
N ILE A 201 3.68 -18.28 -1.05
CA ILE A 201 2.61 -17.50 -0.43
C ILE A 201 2.06 -16.46 -1.42
N LYS A 202 2.93 -15.76 -2.14
CA LYS A 202 2.51 -14.83 -3.21
C LYS A 202 1.73 -15.55 -4.31
N ALA A 203 2.21 -16.70 -4.78
CA ALA A 203 1.54 -17.48 -5.83
C ALA A 203 0.13 -17.92 -5.42
N LEU A 204 -0.07 -18.30 -4.15
CA LEU A 204 -1.39 -18.62 -3.60
C LEU A 204 -2.29 -17.37 -3.49
N ALA A 205 -1.71 -16.23 -3.15
CA ALA A 205 -2.45 -14.99 -2.92
C ALA A 205 -2.89 -14.30 -4.21
N VAL A 206 -2.02 -14.21 -5.23
CA VAL A 206 -2.25 -13.49 -6.49
C VAL A 206 -3.62 -13.75 -7.12
N PRO A 207 -4.10 -14.99 -7.32
CA PRO A 207 -5.40 -15.23 -7.95
C PRO A 207 -6.60 -14.83 -7.06
N ARG A 208 -6.39 -14.64 -5.76
CA ARG A 208 -7.45 -14.34 -4.78
C ARG A 208 -7.44 -12.89 -4.31
N LEU A 209 -6.47 -12.08 -4.76
CA LEU A 209 -6.35 -10.67 -4.36
C LEU A 209 -7.51 -9.84 -4.90
N GLN A 210 -8.22 -9.17 -3.98
CA GLN A 210 -9.29 -8.25 -4.32
C GLN A 210 -9.04 -6.87 -3.71
N ARG A 211 -9.64 -5.82 -4.28
CA ARG A 211 -9.61 -4.46 -3.71
C ARG A 211 -10.08 -4.54 -2.26
N ALA A 212 -9.27 -4.05 -1.31
CA ALA A 212 -9.68 -4.02 0.09
C ALA A 212 -10.90 -3.11 0.24
N LEU A 213 -12.02 -3.67 0.71
CA LEU A 213 -13.25 -2.96 1.02
C LEU A 213 -13.37 -2.81 2.53
N ILE A 214 -14.08 -1.77 2.96
CA ILE A 214 -14.36 -1.53 4.37
C ILE A 214 -15.86 -1.59 4.59
N ARG A 215 -16.25 -2.19 5.71
CA ARG A 215 -17.64 -2.21 6.13
C ARG A 215 -18.01 -0.85 6.71
N ASN A 216 -18.90 -0.15 6.02
CA ASN A 216 -19.45 1.10 6.53
C ASN A 216 -20.36 0.78 7.72
N ALA A 217 -20.06 1.34 8.90
CA ALA A 217 -20.80 1.06 10.13
C ALA A 217 -22.25 1.58 10.10
N ALA A 218 -22.55 2.60 9.29
CA ALA A 218 -23.89 3.19 9.20
C ALA A 218 -24.78 2.48 8.18
N THR A 219 -24.23 2.12 7.02
CA THR A 219 -25.00 1.50 5.92
C THR A 219 -24.85 -0.01 5.85
N ASN A 220 -23.93 -0.58 6.63
CA ASN A 220 -23.56 -2.00 6.63
C ASN A 220 -23.03 -2.52 5.28
N THR A 221 -22.77 -1.62 4.32
CA THR A 221 -22.29 -1.94 2.98
C THR A 221 -20.77 -1.94 2.91
N MET A 222 -20.22 -2.77 2.01
CA MET A 222 -18.79 -2.83 1.74
C MET A 222 -18.43 -1.79 0.69
N THR A 223 -17.72 -0.73 1.07
CA THR A 223 -17.31 0.34 0.15
C THR A 223 -15.79 0.45 0.10
N PRO A 224 -15.18 0.81 -1.05
CA PRO A 224 -13.81 1.25 -1.09
C PRO A 224 -13.64 2.45 -0.16
N ALA A 225 -12.54 2.49 0.59
CA ALA A 225 -12.24 3.60 1.47
C ALA A 225 -11.01 4.36 0.98
N ASP A 226 -11.08 5.68 1.01
CA ASP A 226 -9.99 6.54 0.53
C ASP A 226 -8.74 6.41 1.42
N TYR A 227 -8.93 6.10 2.70
CA TYR A 227 -7.85 5.95 3.67
C TYR A 227 -7.11 4.59 3.60
N ARG A 228 -7.51 3.67 2.72
CA ARG A 228 -6.84 2.38 2.51
C ARG A 228 -6.81 2.00 1.03
N ILE A 229 -5.62 2.05 0.44
CA ILE A 229 -5.38 1.69 -0.96
C ILE A 229 -4.51 0.44 -1.00
N SER A 230 -5.15 -0.73 -1.09
CA SER A 230 -4.47 -2.03 -1.15
C SER A 230 -5.34 -3.10 -1.81
N LYS A 231 -4.72 -4.17 -2.31
CA LYS A 231 -5.39 -5.44 -2.62
C LYS A 231 -5.09 -6.44 -1.52
N SER A 232 -6.05 -7.26 -1.12
CA SER A 232 -5.82 -8.24 -0.07
C SER A 232 -6.62 -9.53 -0.25
N THR A 233 -6.17 -10.59 0.42
CA THR A 233 -6.84 -11.88 0.51
C THR A 233 -6.49 -12.57 1.83
N TRP A 234 -7.28 -13.57 2.19
CA TRP A 234 -7.05 -14.39 3.38
C TRP A 234 -6.61 -15.79 2.94
N LEU A 235 -5.61 -16.33 3.62
CA LEU A 235 -5.09 -17.68 3.40
C LEU A 235 -5.25 -18.49 4.69
N ARG A 236 -5.84 -19.66 4.55
CA ARG A 236 -6.07 -20.62 5.64
C ARG A 236 -4.92 -21.59 5.76
N ASP A 237 -4.75 -22.17 6.93
CA ASP A 237 -3.71 -23.19 7.17
C ASP A 237 -3.92 -24.41 6.26
N GLU A 238 -5.17 -24.74 5.89
CA GLU A 238 -5.50 -25.84 4.99
C GLU A 238 -5.18 -25.55 3.51
N ASP A 239 -5.00 -24.29 3.12
CA ASP A 239 -4.73 -23.92 1.72
C ASP A 239 -3.39 -24.45 1.23
N SER A 240 -2.40 -24.58 2.12
CA SER A 240 -1.07 -25.08 1.78
C SER A 240 -0.26 -25.43 3.02
N PRO A 241 0.58 -26.48 2.97
CA PRO A 241 1.55 -26.78 4.03
C PRO A 241 2.49 -25.62 4.37
N VAL A 242 2.73 -24.70 3.44
CA VAL A 242 3.55 -23.49 3.71
C VAL A 242 2.85 -22.55 4.69
N ILE A 243 1.53 -22.39 4.57
CA ILE A 243 0.74 -21.51 5.45
C ILE A 243 0.64 -22.14 6.85
N ALA A 244 0.31 -23.43 6.94
CA ALA A 244 0.29 -24.14 8.21
C ALA A 244 1.64 -24.09 8.95
N ARG A 245 2.77 -24.31 8.26
CA ARG A 245 4.11 -24.18 8.87
C ARG A 245 4.39 -22.76 9.34
N LEU A 246 3.94 -21.74 8.60
CA LEU A 246 4.10 -20.35 9.01
C LEU A 246 3.31 -20.05 10.29
N SER A 247 2.05 -20.49 10.39
CA SER A 247 1.24 -20.37 11.61
C SER A 247 1.89 -21.07 12.81
N GLN A 248 2.42 -22.29 12.62
CA GLN A 248 3.16 -23.02 13.67
C GLN A 248 4.44 -22.28 14.10
N LEU A 249 5.19 -21.72 13.14
CA LEU A 249 6.37 -20.93 13.45
C LEU A 249 6.01 -19.67 14.25
N ILE A 250 4.95 -18.94 13.84
CA ILE A 250 4.46 -17.77 14.57
C ILE A 250 4.09 -18.18 16.00
N SER A 251 3.42 -19.33 16.19
CA SER A 251 3.10 -19.84 17.53
C SER A 251 4.35 -20.08 18.38
N ALA A 252 5.37 -20.71 17.82
CA ALA A 252 6.64 -20.91 18.50
C ALA A 252 7.37 -19.59 18.84
N LEU A 253 7.28 -18.59 17.95
CA LEU A 253 7.92 -17.28 18.12
C LEU A 253 7.24 -16.42 19.18
N THR A 254 5.91 -16.41 19.22
CA THR A 254 5.13 -15.59 20.16
C THR A 254 4.85 -16.31 21.47
N ASN A 255 4.96 -17.66 21.48
CA ASN A 255 4.50 -18.53 22.57
C ASN A 255 2.99 -18.37 22.84
N LEU A 256 2.22 -18.05 21.80
CA LEU A 256 0.77 -17.93 21.83
C LEU A 256 0.13 -19.03 20.98
N THR A 257 -1.08 -19.44 21.36
CA THR A 257 -1.89 -20.38 20.57
C THR A 257 -2.38 -19.71 19.27
N MET A 258 -2.57 -20.51 18.22
CA MET A 258 -3.17 -20.07 16.95
C MET A 258 -4.66 -20.41 16.85
N GLU A 259 -5.23 -21.05 17.86
CA GLU A 259 -6.61 -21.58 17.84
C GLU A 259 -7.67 -20.50 17.61
N THR A 260 -7.50 -19.34 18.23
CA THR A 260 -8.36 -18.16 18.08
C THR A 260 -7.78 -17.12 17.12
N ALA A 261 -6.62 -17.40 16.53
CA ALA A 261 -5.96 -16.46 15.64
C ALA A 261 -6.68 -16.39 14.29
N GLU A 262 -6.73 -15.21 13.71
CA GLU A 262 -7.31 -15.01 12.39
C GLU A 262 -6.49 -15.72 11.31
N GLU A 263 -7.09 -15.95 10.15
CA GLU A 263 -6.41 -16.45 8.95
C GLU A 263 -5.26 -15.49 8.54
N ILE A 264 -4.27 -15.98 7.79
CA ILE A 264 -3.18 -15.09 7.33
C ILE A 264 -3.72 -14.10 6.32
N HIS A 265 -3.66 -12.81 6.65
CA HIS A 265 -4.06 -11.74 5.76
C HIS A 265 -2.91 -11.29 4.87
N VAL A 266 -2.95 -11.65 3.59
CA VAL A 266 -1.96 -11.22 2.60
C VAL A 266 -2.44 -9.96 1.91
N VAL A 267 -1.61 -8.92 1.97
CA VAL A 267 -1.88 -7.58 1.44
C VAL A 267 -0.79 -7.20 0.45
N ASN A 268 -1.21 -6.68 -0.70
CA ASN A 268 -0.35 -6.04 -1.69
C ASN A 268 -0.68 -4.55 -1.79
N TYR A 269 0.34 -3.73 -1.53
CA TYR A 269 0.34 -2.30 -1.81
C TYR A 269 1.09 -2.06 -3.11
N GLY A 270 0.36 -1.67 -4.16
CA GLY A 270 0.96 -1.13 -5.38
C GLY A 270 1.51 0.28 -5.13
N VAL A 271 2.06 0.92 -6.18
CA VAL A 271 2.53 2.30 -6.12
C VAL A 271 1.41 3.23 -5.63
N GLY A 272 1.72 4.09 -4.66
CA GLY A 272 0.78 4.95 -3.94
C GLY A 272 -0.17 4.23 -3.00
N GLY A 273 -0.13 2.90 -2.94
CA GLY A 273 -0.85 2.12 -1.95
C GLY A 273 -0.37 2.49 -0.55
N TYR A 274 -1.31 2.80 0.33
CA TYR A 274 -1.05 3.20 1.72
C TYR A 274 -2.20 2.76 2.63
N TYR A 275 -1.96 2.87 3.93
CA TYR A 275 -3.01 2.69 4.94
C TYR A 275 -2.83 3.75 6.02
N SER A 276 -3.84 4.61 6.18
CA SER A 276 -3.87 5.65 7.21
C SER A 276 -3.67 5.09 8.63
N PRO A 277 -3.19 5.92 9.58
CA PRO A 277 -3.02 5.53 10.97
C PRO A 277 -4.27 4.90 11.60
N HIS A 278 -4.14 3.68 12.11
CA HIS A 278 -5.22 2.91 12.73
C HIS A 278 -4.70 2.05 13.88
N LEU A 279 -5.62 1.46 14.65
CA LEU A 279 -5.37 0.44 15.64
C LEU A 279 -5.79 -0.93 15.07
N ASP A 280 -5.08 -1.98 15.47
CA ASP A 280 -5.47 -3.36 15.13
C ASP A 280 -6.53 -3.94 16.06
N PHE A 281 -6.53 -3.53 17.33
CA PHE A 281 -7.41 -4.09 18.35
C PHE A 281 -8.72 -3.31 18.48
N TYR A 282 -9.77 -3.99 18.95
CA TYR A 282 -11.14 -3.46 19.02
C TYR A 282 -11.51 -2.74 20.34
N HIS A 283 -10.59 -2.61 21.31
CA HIS A 283 -10.92 -2.09 22.65
C HIS A 283 -10.85 -0.56 22.78
N LYS A 284 -11.82 0.00 23.53
CA LYS A 284 -12.00 1.44 23.81
C LYS A 284 -11.20 1.98 25.01
N TRP A 285 -10.40 1.15 25.69
CA TRP A 285 -9.72 1.54 26.92
C TRP A 285 -8.22 1.77 26.70
N GLU A 286 -7.72 2.82 27.39
CA GLU A 286 -6.36 3.39 27.35
C GLU A 286 -6.04 4.29 26.14
N ASN A 287 -5.18 5.28 26.40
CA ASN A 287 -4.84 6.37 25.49
C ASN A 287 -4.45 5.83 24.10
N PRO A 288 -5.33 5.94 23.08
CA PRO A 288 -5.22 5.19 21.83
C PRO A 288 -4.07 5.66 20.94
N ALA A 289 -3.21 6.56 21.43
CA ALA A 289 -2.09 7.11 20.70
C ALA A 289 -0.91 6.14 20.56
N TYR A 290 -0.64 5.32 21.57
CA TYR A 290 0.62 4.57 21.65
C TYR A 290 0.74 3.41 20.64
N PHE A 291 -0.38 2.83 20.20
CA PHE A 291 -0.39 1.65 19.32
C PHE A 291 -0.87 1.93 17.90
N ARG A 292 -1.03 3.21 17.53
CA ARG A 292 -1.41 3.54 16.16
C ARG A 292 -0.28 3.18 15.19
N LYS A 293 -0.62 2.36 14.20
CA LYS A 293 0.28 2.00 13.10
C LYS A 293 -0.29 2.48 11.78
N ALA A 294 0.59 2.65 10.81
CA ALA A 294 0.23 3.07 9.46
C ALA A 294 1.14 2.40 8.44
N ALA A 295 0.72 2.38 7.17
CA ALA A 295 1.57 1.99 6.05
C ALA A 295 1.79 3.21 5.16
N CYS A 296 3.04 3.64 5.07
CA CYS A 296 3.42 4.74 4.18
C CYS A 296 3.16 4.41 2.71
N PRO A 297 2.86 5.43 1.88
CA PRO A 297 2.69 5.24 0.44
C PRO A 297 3.91 4.59 -0.20
N VAL A 298 3.68 3.54 -1.00
CA VAL A 298 4.75 2.91 -1.80
C VAL A 298 5.15 3.87 -2.92
N LEU A 299 6.39 4.34 -2.90
CA LEU A 299 6.88 5.23 -3.96
C LEU A 299 7.35 4.44 -5.18
N ILE A 300 8.05 3.33 -4.99
CA ILE A 300 8.62 2.53 -6.09
C ILE A 300 8.31 1.05 -5.83
N GLY A 301 7.90 0.34 -6.89
CA GLY A 301 7.64 -1.09 -6.86
C GLY A 301 6.32 -1.46 -6.17
N ASN A 302 6.33 -2.60 -5.48
CA ASN A 302 5.17 -3.16 -4.80
C ASN A 302 5.57 -3.74 -3.43
N LYS A 303 4.79 -3.44 -2.40
CA LYS A 303 5.00 -3.94 -1.05
C LYS A 303 4.02 -5.05 -0.75
N TRP A 304 4.53 -6.23 -0.37
CA TRP A 304 3.75 -7.36 0.11
C TRP A 304 3.87 -7.47 1.62
N VAL A 305 2.76 -7.75 2.29
CA VAL A 305 2.69 -7.94 3.74
C VAL A 305 1.80 -9.14 4.02
N ALA A 306 2.26 -10.08 4.85
CA ALA A 306 1.41 -11.11 5.45
C ALA A 306 1.20 -10.73 6.92
N THR A 307 -0.05 -10.63 7.35
CA THR A 307 -0.42 -10.23 8.71
C THR A 307 -1.13 -11.39 9.39
N LYS A 308 -0.74 -11.67 10.63
CA LYS A 308 -1.40 -12.65 11.50
C LYS A 308 -1.86 -11.90 12.74
N TRP A 309 -3.16 -11.84 12.97
CA TRP A 309 -3.74 -11.32 14.20
C TRP A 309 -4.03 -12.48 15.14
N ILE A 310 -3.57 -12.36 16.38
CA ILE A 310 -3.73 -13.38 17.42
C ILE A 310 -4.67 -12.80 18.46
N HIS A 311 -5.75 -13.51 18.77
CA HIS A 311 -6.70 -13.09 19.80
C HIS A 311 -6.26 -13.71 21.13
N GLU A 312 -6.05 -12.86 22.11
CA GLU A 312 -5.66 -13.25 23.47
C GLU A 312 -6.49 -12.44 24.46
N TYR A 313 -6.63 -12.95 25.68
CA TYR A 313 -7.24 -12.17 26.76
C TYR A 313 -6.49 -10.85 26.95
N GLY A 314 -7.22 -9.79 27.31
CA GLY A 314 -6.62 -8.50 27.55
C GLY A 314 -5.58 -8.59 28.69
N GLN A 315 -4.61 -7.69 28.67
CA GLN A 315 -3.63 -7.56 29.74
C GLN A 315 -4.14 -6.62 30.85
N GLU A 316 -5.45 -6.64 31.15
CA GLU A 316 -6.08 -5.72 32.12
C GLU A 316 -5.48 -5.81 33.54
N PHE A 317 -4.91 -6.95 33.89
CA PHE A 317 -4.28 -7.18 35.19
C PHE A 317 -2.80 -6.83 35.24
N ARG A 318 -2.23 -6.28 34.16
CA ARG A 318 -0.82 -5.92 34.08
C ARG A 318 -0.66 -4.51 33.56
N ARG A 319 -0.50 -3.57 34.48
CA ARG A 319 -0.13 -2.17 34.19
C ARG A 319 1.27 -1.87 34.72
N ARG A 320 1.93 -0.87 34.12
CA ARG A 320 3.15 -0.32 34.71
C ARG A 320 2.81 0.31 36.05
N CYS A 321 3.69 0.13 37.02
CA CYS A 321 3.60 0.86 38.28
C CYS A 321 3.56 2.36 37.96
N SER A 322 2.64 3.08 38.59
CA SER A 322 2.63 4.53 38.51
C SER A 322 3.93 5.06 39.11
N LEU A 323 4.47 6.13 38.53
CA LEU A 323 5.52 6.92 39.19
C LEU A 323 4.94 7.79 40.32
N ASP A 324 3.62 7.91 40.37
CA ASP A 324 2.90 8.49 41.49
C ASP A 324 2.68 7.41 42.57
N PRO A 325 3.28 7.54 43.75
CA PRO A 325 3.11 6.59 44.86
C PRO A 325 1.68 6.60 45.45
N MET A 326 0.77 7.45 44.99
CA MET A 326 -0.61 7.56 45.49
C MET A 326 -1.68 6.90 44.58
N VAL A 327 -1.28 6.11 43.58
CA VAL A 327 -2.20 5.32 42.72
C VAL A 327 -2.00 3.82 42.94
#